data_AF-A0A0V7YX59-F1
#
_entry.id   AF-A0A0V7YX59-F1
#
_cell.length_a   1.000
_cell.length_b   1.000
_cell.length_c   1.000
_cell.angle_alpha   90.00
_cell.angle_beta   90.00
_cell.angle_gamma   90.00
#
_symmetry.space_group_name_H-M   'P 1'
#
loop_
_entity.id
_entity.type
_entity.pdbx_description
1 polymer ?
#
loop_
_entity_poly.entity_id
_entity_poly.type
_entity_poly.pdbx_seq_one_letter_code
_entity_poly.pdbx_strand_id
1 'polypeptide(L)'
;MVRAVSALLCLAMVTGSSGARAQIVDDGSGAALGPADTRTVLDLIDRHLKSPDAKVTVLRRSAGAIICGSVNVKNREGLYTGERGFVVDLATSFFGRVPEGPELMTFRPGEAYQAMERIRQIYFDRCLD
;
A
#
# COMPACT_ATOMS: atom_id res chain seq x y z
N MET A 1 8.77 -62.52 24.46
CA MET A 1 7.82 -62.04 23.44
C MET A 1 7.17 -60.76 23.94
N VAL A 2 7.63 -59.59 23.48
CA VAL A 2 6.92 -58.32 23.63
C VAL A 2 7.18 -57.52 22.34
N ARG A 3 6.10 -57.27 21.60
CA ARG A 3 6.04 -56.35 20.46
C ARG A 3 6.05 -54.93 21.01
N ALA A 4 6.86 -54.05 20.43
CA ALA A 4 6.61 -52.62 20.47
C ALA A 4 6.80 -52.08 19.05
N VAL A 5 5.67 -51.80 18.41
CA VAL A 5 5.56 -51.14 17.11
C VAL A 5 5.81 -49.66 17.36
N SER A 6 6.97 -49.14 16.95
CA SER A 6 7.27 -47.71 17.02
C SER A 6 6.88 -47.04 15.71
N ALA A 7 5.90 -46.14 15.85
CA ALA A 7 5.19 -45.44 14.79
C ALA A 7 6.10 -44.53 13.95
N LEU A 8 5.90 -44.59 12.63
CA LEU A 8 6.41 -43.61 11.67
C LEU A 8 5.72 -42.26 11.93
N LEU A 9 6.47 -41.26 12.37
CA LEU A 9 6.00 -39.90 12.52
C LEU A 9 6.12 -39.18 11.16
N CYS A 10 5.04 -39.18 10.37
CA CYS A 10 4.95 -38.36 9.16
C CYS A 10 4.78 -36.88 9.56
N LEU A 11 5.87 -36.12 9.46
CA LEU A 11 5.86 -34.67 9.65
C LEU A 11 5.26 -34.00 8.40
N ALA A 12 3.95 -33.77 8.41
CA ALA A 12 3.27 -32.97 7.39
C ALA A 12 3.63 -31.50 7.57
N MET A 13 4.55 -30.98 6.75
CA MET A 13 4.74 -29.54 6.63
C MET A 13 3.49 -28.94 5.98
N VAL A 14 2.67 -28.28 6.80
CA VAL A 14 1.57 -27.44 6.34
C VAL A 14 2.17 -26.29 5.55
N THR A 15 2.14 -26.39 4.22
CA THR A 15 2.38 -25.25 3.34
C THR A 15 1.21 -24.28 3.54
N GLY A 16 1.42 -23.27 4.39
CA GLY A 16 0.51 -22.14 4.50
C GLY A 16 0.44 -21.42 3.16
N SER A 17 -0.58 -21.74 2.37
CA SER A 17 -0.97 -20.94 1.21
C SER A 17 -1.55 -19.62 1.73
N SER A 18 -0.68 -18.70 2.13
CA SER A 18 -1.03 -17.28 2.16
C SER A 18 -1.36 -16.93 0.72
N GLY A 19 -2.64 -16.78 0.43
CA GLY A 19 -3.12 -16.29 -0.86
C GLY A 19 -2.56 -14.90 -1.07
N ALA A 20 -1.38 -14.82 -1.68
CA ALA A 20 -0.83 -13.61 -2.24
C ALA A 20 -1.74 -13.23 -3.41
N ARG A 21 -2.86 -12.57 -3.11
CA ARG A 21 -3.54 -11.74 -4.10
C ARG A 21 -2.51 -10.68 -4.44
N ALA A 22 -1.83 -10.87 -5.56
CA ALA A 22 -0.98 -9.84 -6.13
C ALA A 22 -1.90 -8.65 -6.37
N GLN A 23 -1.79 -7.63 -5.52
CA GLN A 23 -2.48 -6.38 -5.73
C GLN A 23 -2.11 -5.89 -7.14
N ILE A 24 -3.08 -5.38 -7.88
CA ILE A 24 -2.89 -4.90 -9.24
C ILE A 24 -3.17 -3.41 -9.29
N VAL A 25 -2.73 -2.80 -10.39
CA VAL A 25 -3.09 -1.44 -10.75
C VAL A 25 -4.31 -1.53 -11.66
N ASP A 26 -5.47 -1.08 -11.17
CA ASP A 26 -6.79 -1.36 -11.75
C ASP A 26 -6.95 -0.78 -13.17
N ASP A 27 -6.30 0.35 -13.46
CA ASP A 27 -6.37 1.04 -14.76
C ASP A 27 -5.17 0.73 -15.69
N GLY A 28 -4.27 -0.16 -15.27
CA GLY A 28 -3.09 -0.55 -16.05
C GLY A 28 -1.97 0.50 -16.10
N SER A 29 -2.10 1.64 -15.41
CA SER A 29 -1.11 2.74 -15.42
C SER A 29 0.29 2.32 -14.94
N GLY A 30 0.38 1.24 -14.15
CA GLY A 30 1.66 0.64 -13.75
C GLY A 30 2.55 0.21 -14.93
N ALA A 31 1.98 -0.05 -16.11
CA ALA A 31 2.77 -0.38 -17.31
C ALA A 31 3.80 0.71 -17.66
N ALA A 32 3.47 1.99 -17.43
CA ALA A 32 4.36 3.11 -17.70
C ALA A 32 5.54 3.22 -16.71
N LEU A 33 5.40 2.63 -15.51
CA LEU A 33 6.48 2.60 -14.51
C LEU A 33 7.43 1.43 -14.71
N GLY A 34 6.96 0.36 -15.35
CA GLY A 34 7.64 -0.92 -15.42
C GLY A 34 7.35 -1.82 -14.20
N PRO A 35 7.62 -3.12 -14.32
CA PRO A 35 7.18 -4.12 -13.34
C PRO A 35 7.88 -4.00 -11.96
N ALA A 36 9.15 -3.61 -11.93
CA ALA A 36 9.92 -3.49 -10.70
C ALA A 36 9.41 -2.34 -9.81
N ASP A 37 9.25 -1.16 -10.40
CA ASP A 37 8.77 0.03 -9.68
C ASP A 37 7.30 -0.13 -9.30
N THR A 38 6.47 -0.68 -10.19
CA THR A 38 5.07 -1.01 -9.88
C THR A 38 4.97 -1.92 -8.67
N ARG A 39 5.78 -3.00 -8.61
CA ARG A 39 5.80 -3.89 -7.46
C ARG A 39 6.22 -3.17 -6.19
N THR A 40 7.25 -2.32 -6.27
CA THR A 40 7.74 -1.55 -5.11
C THR A 40 6.66 -0.61 -4.58
N VAL A 41 5.92 0.07 -5.46
CA VAL A 41 4.79 0.92 -5.09
C VAL A 41 3.69 0.11 -4.40
N LEU A 42 3.30 -1.04 -4.96
CA LEU A 42 2.26 -1.89 -4.38
C LEU A 42 2.68 -2.46 -3.01
N ASP A 43 3.93 -2.89 -2.86
CA ASP A 43 4.47 -3.35 -1.57
C ASP A 43 4.46 -2.23 -0.52
N LEU A 44 4.75 -0.98 -0.91
CA LEU A 44 4.67 0.17 -0.01
C LEU A 44 3.23 0.47 0.40
N ILE A 45 2.28 0.40 -0.53
CA ILE A 45 0.85 0.59 -0.27
C ILE A 45 0.34 -0.47 0.72
N ASP A 46 0.63 -1.74 0.47
CA ASP A 46 0.20 -2.85 1.34
C ASP A 46 0.73 -2.68 2.76
N ARG A 47 2.03 -2.40 2.92
CA ARG A 47 2.66 -2.19 4.23
C ARG A 47 2.02 -1.06 5.04
N HIS A 48 1.67 0.05 4.39
CA HIS A 48 1.17 1.24 5.09
C HIS A 48 -0.35 1.23 5.29
N LEU A 49 -1.12 0.77 4.31
CA LEU A 49 -2.58 0.80 4.36
C LEU A 49 -3.17 -0.47 4.98
N LYS A 50 -2.45 -1.59 4.94
CA LYS A 50 -2.93 -2.90 5.42
C LYS A 50 -4.29 -3.29 4.81
N SER A 51 -4.49 -2.93 3.54
CA SER A 51 -5.73 -3.12 2.79
C SER A 51 -5.40 -3.89 1.51
N PRO A 52 -5.45 -5.24 1.53
CA PRO A 52 -5.06 -6.07 0.39
C PRO A 52 -6.00 -5.92 -0.82
N ASP A 53 -7.14 -5.27 -0.63
CA ASP A 53 -8.14 -4.95 -1.64
C ASP A 53 -8.18 -3.45 -1.97
N ALA A 54 -7.17 -2.68 -1.58
CA ALA A 54 -7.04 -1.30 -1.99
C ALA A 54 -6.94 -1.22 -3.53
N LYS A 55 -7.82 -0.43 -4.13
CA LYS A 55 -7.80 -0.16 -5.58
C LYS A 55 -6.77 0.90 -5.85
N VAL A 56 -5.80 0.60 -6.72
CA VAL A 56 -4.71 1.51 -7.08
C VAL A 56 -4.88 1.92 -8.53
N THR A 57 -4.89 3.21 -8.80
CA THR A 57 -5.10 3.82 -10.12
C THR A 57 -4.15 5.00 -10.33
N VAL A 58 -4.05 5.48 -11.57
CA VAL A 58 -3.39 6.73 -11.97
C VAL A 58 -1.89 6.77 -11.59
N LEU A 59 -1.19 5.64 -11.64
CA LEU A 59 0.25 5.61 -11.41
C LEU A 59 0.98 6.42 -12.49
N ARG A 60 1.67 7.47 -12.05
CA ARG A 60 2.44 8.37 -12.91
C ARG A 60 3.76 8.71 -12.27
N ARG A 61 4.84 8.63 -13.05
CA ARG A 61 6.14 9.16 -12.64
C ARG A 61 6.13 10.69 -12.71
N SER A 62 6.50 11.34 -11.61
CA SER A 62 6.78 12.77 -11.54
C SER A 62 8.30 13.00 -11.60
N ALA A 63 8.78 14.20 -11.26
CA ALA A 63 10.20 14.51 -11.25
C ALA A 63 11.00 13.60 -10.30
N GLY A 64 12.13 13.07 -10.77
CA GLY A 64 13.01 12.21 -9.99
C GLY A 64 12.44 10.81 -9.72
N ALA A 65 12.53 10.36 -8.46
CA ALA A 65 12.05 9.06 -8.00
C ALA A 65 10.60 9.09 -7.46
N ILE A 66 9.90 10.21 -7.68
CA ILE A 66 8.54 10.42 -7.19
C ILE A 66 7.51 9.76 -8.10
N ILE A 67 6.62 8.97 -7.50
CA ILE A 67 5.44 8.40 -8.14
C ILE A 67 4.20 9.00 -7.49
N CYS A 68 3.29 9.46 -8.33
CA CYS A 68 1.96 9.92 -7.95
C CYS A 68 0.93 8.86 -8.30
N GLY A 69 -0.13 8.76 -7.53
CA GLY A 69 -1.24 7.87 -7.85
C GLY A 69 -2.47 8.13 -7.01
N SER A 70 -3.48 7.31 -7.22
CA SER A 70 -4.73 7.31 -6.48
C SER A 70 -4.96 5.94 -5.84
N VAL A 71 -5.49 5.95 -4.63
CA VAL A 71 -5.88 4.73 -3.91
C VAL A 71 -7.29 4.88 -3.35
N ASN A 72 -8.06 3.80 -3.39
CA ASN A 72 -9.37 3.72 -2.75
C ASN A 72 -9.39 2.50 -1.83
N VAL A 73 -9.59 2.75 -0.54
CA VAL A 73 -9.61 1.73 0.51
C VAL A 73 -11.00 1.57 1.07
N LYS A 74 -11.28 0.39 1.65
CA LYS A 74 -12.54 0.16 2.34
C LYS A 74 -12.49 0.68 3.77
N ASN A 75 -13.63 1.18 4.24
CA ASN A 75 -13.86 1.39 5.65
C ASN A 75 -14.10 0.04 6.39
N ARG A 76 -14.35 0.11 7.70
CA ARG A 76 -14.65 -1.07 8.54
C ARG A 76 -15.92 -1.81 8.13
N GLU A 77 -16.82 -1.17 7.39
CA GLU A 77 -18.06 -1.75 6.87
C GLU A 77 -17.85 -2.43 5.50
N GLY A 78 -16.63 -2.40 4.96
CA GLY A 78 -16.30 -3.00 3.68
C GLY A 78 -16.67 -2.15 2.46
N LEU A 79 -16.93 -0.85 2.65
CA LEU A 79 -17.30 0.09 1.59
C LEU A 79 -16.12 0.98 1.20
N TYR A 80 -15.90 1.14 -0.10
CA TYR A 80 -14.91 2.08 -0.63
C TYR A 80 -15.28 3.53 -0.29
N THR A 81 -14.35 4.29 0.26
CA THR A 81 -14.59 5.66 0.76
C THR A 81 -14.26 6.76 -0.26
N GLY A 82 -13.92 6.35 -1.47
CA GLY A 82 -13.59 7.23 -2.59
C GLY A 82 -12.08 7.31 -2.83
N GLU A 83 -11.69 7.71 -4.03
CA GLU A 83 -10.28 7.82 -4.38
C GLU A 83 -9.59 8.93 -3.57
N ARG A 84 -8.34 8.65 -3.20
CA ARG A 84 -7.44 9.58 -2.52
C ARG A 84 -6.10 9.57 -3.22
N GLY A 85 -5.56 10.75 -3.48
CA GLY A 85 -4.21 10.87 -3.98
C GLY A 85 -3.20 10.29 -2.98
N PHE A 86 -2.09 9.79 -3.50
CA PHE A 86 -0.92 9.44 -2.70
C PHE A 86 0.36 9.80 -3.45
N VAL A 87 1.44 9.84 -2.69
CA VAL A 87 2.80 9.98 -3.22
C VAL A 87 3.69 8.87 -2.68
N VAL A 88 4.57 8.38 -3.56
CA VAL A 88 5.67 7.49 -3.23
C VAL A 88 6.98 8.14 -3.64
N ASP A 89 8.00 8.04 -2.81
CA ASP A 89 9.38 8.30 -3.20
C ASP A 89 10.17 6.99 -3.16
N LEU A 90 10.52 6.49 -4.34
CA LEU A 90 11.23 5.22 -4.47
C LEU A 90 12.66 5.29 -3.91
N ALA A 91 13.29 6.47 -3.87
CA ALA A 91 14.65 6.61 -3.36
C ALA A 91 14.71 6.46 -1.84
N THR A 92 13.66 6.88 -1.14
CA THR A 92 13.58 6.85 0.33
C THR A 92 12.63 5.78 0.86
N SER A 93 12.00 5.01 -0.03
CA SER A 93 10.94 4.05 0.32
C SER A 93 9.80 4.70 1.13
N PHE A 94 9.52 5.97 0.84
CA PHE A 94 8.48 6.73 1.50
C PHE A 94 7.13 6.53 0.79
N PHE A 95 6.07 6.46 1.57
CA PHE A 95 4.68 6.45 1.10
C PHE A 95 3.85 7.41 1.95
N GLY A 96 3.00 8.18 1.30
CA GLY A 96 2.04 9.05 1.96
C GLY A 96 0.74 9.16 1.19
N ARG A 97 -0.37 8.70 1.78
CA ARG A 97 -1.72 9.00 1.29
C ARG A 97 -2.09 10.41 1.73
N VAL A 98 -2.67 11.20 0.82
CA VAL A 98 -3.18 12.53 1.12
C VAL A 98 -4.26 12.41 2.21
N PRO A 99 -4.10 13.13 3.34
CA PRO A 99 -5.04 13.06 4.45
C PRO A 99 -6.39 13.67 4.07
N GLU A 100 -7.45 13.19 4.71
CA GLU A 100 -8.78 13.78 4.58
C GLU A 100 -8.92 15.05 5.42
N GLY A 101 -9.84 15.94 5.02
CA GLY A 101 -10.13 17.16 5.79
C GLY A 101 -10.44 16.89 7.28
N PRO A 102 -11.30 15.93 7.62
CA PRO A 102 -11.55 15.56 9.02
C PRO A 102 -10.31 15.01 9.74
N GLU A 103 -9.41 14.31 9.04
CA GLU A 103 -8.16 13.81 9.63
C GLU A 103 -7.29 14.98 10.07
N LEU A 104 -7.15 16.01 9.23
CA LEU A 104 -6.38 17.22 9.58
C LEU A 104 -6.98 18.00 10.77
N MET A 105 -8.29 17.92 10.98
CA MET A 105 -8.97 18.61 12.10
C MET A 105 -8.92 17.83 13.42
N THR A 106 -8.72 16.51 13.36
CA THR A 106 -8.75 15.65 14.55
C THR A 106 -7.46 15.78 15.37
N PHE A 107 -6.33 16.10 14.73
CA PHE A 107 -5.05 16.26 15.43
C PHE A 107 -4.82 17.71 15.84
N ARG A 108 -4.42 17.89 17.12
CA ARG A 108 -3.86 19.17 17.56
C ARG A 108 -2.50 19.37 16.87
N PRO A 109 -2.06 20.62 16.64
CA PRO A 109 -0.73 20.90 16.10
C PRO A 109 0.36 20.09 16.84
N GLY A 110 1.16 19.34 16.08
CA GLY A 110 2.14 18.39 16.59
C GLY A 110 2.78 17.56 15.47
N GLU A 111 3.63 16.61 15.83
CA GLU A 111 4.40 15.80 14.87
C GLU A 111 3.52 15.07 13.85
N ALA A 112 2.41 14.46 14.31
CA ALA A 112 1.47 13.77 13.42
C ALA A 112 0.80 14.72 12.42
N TYR A 113 0.43 15.91 12.86
CA TYR A 113 -0.10 16.96 11.98
C TYR A 113 0.95 17.40 10.94
N GLN A 114 2.19 17.62 11.38
CA GLN A 114 3.29 18.02 10.49
C GLN A 114 3.62 16.94 9.44
N ALA A 115 3.56 15.66 9.81
CA ALA A 115 3.76 14.55 8.88
C ALA A 115 2.67 14.52 7.79
N MET A 116 1.41 14.71 8.17
CA MET A 116 0.30 14.80 7.23
C MET A 116 0.41 16.02 6.31
N GLU A 117 0.76 17.19 6.87
CA GLU A 117 0.92 18.41 6.06
C GLU A 117 2.10 18.28 5.10
N ARG A 118 3.19 17.60 5.50
CA ARG A 118 4.31 17.28 4.61
C ARG A 118 3.87 16.43 3.42
N ILE A 119 3.08 15.37 3.66
CA ILE A 119 2.53 14.53 2.58
C ILE A 119 1.70 15.40 1.62
N ARG A 120 0.83 16.25 2.19
CA ARG A 120 0.00 17.16 1.42
C ARG A 120 0.86 18.10 0.56
N GLN A 121 1.85 18.77 1.14
CA GLN A 121 2.76 19.66 0.40
C GLN A 121 3.46 18.94 -0.75
N ILE A 122 4.06 17.77 -0.49
CA ILE A 122 4.73 16.99 -1.54
C ILE A 122 3.75 16.63 -2.67
N TYR A 123 2.54 16.18 -2.32
CA TYR A 123 1.53 15.84 -3.31
C TYR A 123 1.11 17.05 -4.15
N PHE A 124 0.84 18.18 -3.51
CA PHE A 124 0.46 19.40 -4.22
C PHE A 124 1.57 19.92 -5.14
N ASP A 125 2.83 19.84 -4.70
CA ASP A 125 3.98 20.32 -5.47
C ASP A 125 4.38 19.40 -6.62
N ARG A 126 4.10 18.09 -6.52
CA ARG A 126 4.63 17.07 -7.44
C ARG A 126 3.58 16.31 -8.23
N CYS A 127 2.34 16.30 -7.76
CA CYS A 127 1.30 15.41 -8.28
C CYS A 127 0.06 16.14 -8.81
N LEU A 128 -0.09 17.42 -8.50
CA LEU A 128 -1.08 18.28 -9.15
C LEU A 128 -0.40 19.01 -10.31
N ASP A 129 -0.98 18.87 -11.51
CA ASP A 129 -0.58 19.61 -12.70
C ASP A 129 -1.41 20.90 -12.81
#